data_AF-A0A2R8CEK3-F1
#
_entry.id   AF-A0A2R8CEK3-F1
#
_cell.length_a   1.000
_cell.length_b   1.000
_cell.length_c   1.000
_cell.angle_alpha   90.00
_cell.angle_beta   90.00
_cell.angle_gamma   90.00
#
_symmetry.space_group_name_H-M   'P 1'
#
loop_
_entity.id
_entity.type
_entity.pdbx_description
1 polymer ?
#
loop_
_entity_poly.entity_id
_entity_poly.type
_entity_poly.pdbx_seq_one_letter_code
_entity_poly.pdbx_strand_id
1 'polypeptide(L)' 'MKAFLAALAAMAVITVAAPYALQAVGFTAADSTTSSSVRLD' A
#
# COMPACT_ATOMS: atom_id res chain seq x y z
N MET A 1 -7.88 1.02 25.59
CA MET A 1 -8.13 1.09 24.12
C MET A 1 -7.27 2.12 23.38
N LYS A 2 -6.43 2.95 24.04
CA LYS A 2 -5.54 3.90 23.35
C LYS A 2 -4.51 3.28 22.40
N ALA A 3 -4.00 2.09 22.72
CA ALA A 3 -3.04 1.37 21.89
C ALA A 3 -3.64 0.92 20.55
N PHE A 4 -4.92 0.54 20.55
CA PHE A 4 -5.65 0.18 19.33
C PHE A 4 -5.87 1.40 18.43
N LEU A 5 -6.20 2.55 19.02
CA LEU A 5 -6.36 3.80 18.27
C LEU A 5 -5.01 4.29 17.68
N ALA A 6 -3.92 4.14 18.43
CA ALA A 6 -2.58 4.44 17.92
C ALA A 6 -2.17 3.49 16.79
N ALA A 7 -2.54 2.20 16.87
CA ALA A 7 -2.31 1.24 15.80
C ALA A 7 -3.09 1.58 14.53
N LEU A 8 -4.36 1.98 14.65
CA LEU A 8 -5.15 2.46 13.51
C LEU A 8 -4.56 3.72 12.88
N ALA A 9 -4.13 4.68 13.71
CA ALA A 9 -3.47 5.90 13.22
C ALA A 9 -2.17 5.57 12.47
N ALA A 10 -1.33 4.69 13.02
CA ALA A 10 -0.12 4.22 12.36
C ALA A 10 -0.45 3.51 11.04
N MET A 11 -1.47 2.65 11.04
CA MET A 11 -1.89 1.92 9.84
C MET A 11 -2.31 2.89 8.74
N ALA A 12 -3.15 3.89 9.06
CA ALA A 12 -3.60 4.92 8.12
C ALA A 12 -2.44 5.76 7.55
N VAL A 13 -1.47 6.14 8.39
CA VAL A 13 -0.29 6.88 7.95
C VAL A 13 0.56 6.02 7.02
N ILE A 14 0.77 4.75 7.36
CA ILE A 14 1.55 3.82 6.54
C ILE A 14 0.86 3.59 5.19
N THR A 15 -0.46 3.42 5.12
CA THR A 15 -1.17 3.22 3.84
C THR A 15 -1.02 4.39 2.88
N VAL A 16 -1.00 5.62 3.40
CA VAL A 16 -0.85 6.82 2.57
C VAL A 16 0.62 7.08 2.23
N ALA A 17 1.54 6.86 3.15
CA ALA A 17 2.97 7.13 2.95
C ALA A 17 3.68 6.05 2.11
N ALA A 18 3.21 4.80 2.18
CA ALA A 18 3.76 3.66 1.44
C ALA A 18 3.89 3.91 -0.07
N PRO A 19 2.86 4.38 -0.82
CA PRO A 19 3.00 4.60 -2.26
C PRO A 19 4.07 5.65 -2.59
N TYR A 20 4.18 6.73 -1.82
CA TYR A 20 5.21 7.75 -2.03
C TYR A 20 6.62 7.23 -1.71
N ALA A 21 6.76 6.50 -0.60
CA ALA A 21 8.04 5.91 -0.21
C ALA A 21 8.49 4.85 -1.23
N LEU A 22 7.57 4.01 -1.70
CA LEU A 22 7.81 3.02 -2.76
C LEU A 22 8.20 3.69 -4.07
N GLN A 23 7.48 4.75 -4.48
CA GLN A 23 7.81 5.52 -5.68
C GLN A 23 9.20 6.16 -5.60
N ALA A 24 9.61 6.64 -4.41
CA ALA A 24 10.94 7.21 -4.19
C ALA A 24 12.07 6.18 -4.29
N VAL A 25 11.83 4.92 -3.91
CA VAL A 25 12.80 3.82 -4.06
C VAL A 25 12.73 3.13 -5.44
N GLY A 26 11.98 3.70 -6.39
CA GLY A 26 11.84 3.17 -7.75
C GLY A 26 10.84 2.03 -7.88
N PHE A 27 10.12 1.69 -6.82
CA PHE A 27 8.99 0.76 -6.83
C PHE A 27 7.74 1.51 -7.29
N THR A 28 7.28 1.26 -8.52
CA THR A 28 6.00 1.82 -8.96
C THR A 28 4.85 0.89 -8.56
N ALA A 29 3.95 1.38 -7.70
CA ALA A 29 2.72 0.65 -7.35
C ALA A 29 1.81 0.42 -8.57
N ALA A 30 2.09 1.07 -9.71
CA ALA A 30 1.45 0.76 -10.98
C ALA A 30 1.62 -0.71 -11.38
N ASP A 31 2.75 -1.35 -11.02
CA ASP A 31 2.99 -2.77 -11.29
C ASP A 31 2.12 -3.72 -10.44
N SER A 32 1.59 -3.26 -9.30
CA SER A 32 0.64 -4.07 -8.50
C SER A 32 -0.77 -4.07 -9.09
N THR A 33 -1.02 -3.20 -10.07
CA THR A 33 -2.18 -3.33 -10.97
C THR A 33 -1.83 -4.36 -12.04
N THR A 34 -1.41 -5.57 -11.63
CA THR A 34 -1.21 -6.68 -12.55
C THR A 34 -2.56 -7.02 -13.14
N SER A 35 -2.77 -6.47 -14.33
CA SER A 35 -3.62 -6.89 -15.44
C SER A 35 -4.70 -7.90 -15.08
N SER A 36 -5.96 -7.50 -15.34
CA SER A 36 -7.14 -8.36 -15.49
C SER A 36 -6.99 -9.36 -16.67
N SER A 37 -5.81 -9.92 -16.89
CA SER A 37 -5.44 -10.83 -17.97
C SER A 37 -4.80 -12.13 -17.47
N VAL A 38 -4.76 -12.41 -16.17
CA VAL A 38 -4.56 -13.79 -15.71
C VAL A 38 -5.85 -14.55 -16.02
N ARG A 39 -5.97 -14.98 -17.27
CA ARG A 39 -7.01 -15.90 -17.71
C ARG A 39 -6.73 -17.25 -17.05
N LEU A 40 -7.61 -17.62 -16.13
CA LEU A 40 -7.77 -18.98 -15.61
C LEU A 40 -8.85 -19.71 -16.41
N ASP A 41 -8.77 -19.57 -17.74
CA ASP A 41 -9.47 -20.39 -18.73
C ASP A 41 -8.41 -21.25 -19.40
#